data_AF-A0A059WUM7-F1
#
_entry.id   AF-A0A059WUM7-F1
#
_cell.length_a   1.000
_cell.length_b   1.000
_cell.length_c   1.000
_cell.angle_alpha   90.00
_cell.angle_beta   90.00
_cell.angle_gamma   90.00
#
_symmetry.space_group_name_H-M   'P 1'
#
loop_
_entity.id
_entity.type
_entity.pdbx_description
1 polymer ?
#
loop_
_entity_poly.entity_id
_entity_poly.type
_entity_poly.pdbx_seq_one_letter_code
_entity_poly.pdbx_strand_id
1 'polypeptide(L)'
;ERAMSLPSEEQIKQEHYRDARFTDKYDDIWQSVGKCVFCDLREKYVFFEENGVVMTVSLFAYIDGHFMIVPRRHVRSPKELTQLEWDTVRKFSYIAKKLIKDVHGVKGMQLLQKDGSNAQSTVDQHLHFHCVPFDAPDLSVWNYRKLKHTPLENVALYRQARKKIVRTARKYEDEYAQPYALPIFCDAVIVNDRQEVLLMERSKDATMMPPHDTLPGGHVDDFGRTIEQELVREILEETGLTVDPDELQLVASRIDEVTYAKSSPHLNVRYGQRVKFVYNTYRLTGVASDAPLRSGDDAARLYWQPASEALVSPKLTPALQESI
;
A
#
# COMPACT_ATOMS: atom_id res chain seq x y z
N GLU A 1 -13.71 0.51 -27.49
CA GLU A 1 -13.67 1.87 -26.90
C GLU A 1 -13.59 2.90 -28.02
N ARG A 2 -14.35 4.00 -27.94
CA ARG A 2 -14.14 5.13 -28.84
C ARG A 2 -12.82 5.78 -28.45
N ALA A 3 -11.84 5.80 -29.35
CA ALA A 3 -10.67 6.66 -29.19
C ALA A 3 -11.19 8.08 -28.95
N MET A 4 -10.97 8.62 -27.76
CA MET A 4 -11.27 10.02 -27.47
C MET A 4 -10.41 10.84 -28.43
N SER A 5 -11.02 11.60 -29.33
CA SER A 5 -10.27 12.54 -30.16
C SER A 5 -9.69 13.60 -29.25
N LEU A 6 -8.37 13.56 -29.04
CA LEU A 6 -7.67 14.58 -28.28
C LEU A 6 -7.77 15.93 -29.01
N PRO A 7 -7.74 17.06 -28.29
CA PRO A 7 -7.52 18.36 -28.92
C PRO A 7 -6.25 18.32 -29.78
N SER A 8 -6.23 19.05 -30.90
CA SER A 8 -5.11 19.03 -31.85
C SER A 8 -3.75 19.31 -31.20
N GLU A 9 -3.68 20.26 -30.28
CA GLU A 9 -2.44 20.58 -29.54
C GLU A 9 -1.96 19.44 -28.64
N GLU A 10 -2.88 18.75 -27.96
CA GLU A 10 -2.54 17.63 -27.08
C GLU A 10 -2.11 16.42 -27.90
N GLN A 11 -2.73 16.20 -29.06
CA GLN A 11 -2.29 15.17 -30.00
C GLN A 11 -0.87 15.43 -30.50
N ILE A 12 -0.56 16.65 -30.94
CA ILE A 12 0.81 17.04 -31.35
C ILE A 12 1.80 16.76 -30.22
N LYS A 13 1.43 17.07 -28.98
CA LYS A 13 2.26 16.80 -27.81
C LYS A 13 2.47 15.31 -27.54
N GLN A 14 1.45 14.48 -27.70
CA GLN A 14 1.59 13.02 -27.57
C GLN A 14 2.49 12.44 -28.67
N GLU A 15 2.34 12.92 -29.90
CA GLU A 15 3.21 12.53 -31.03
C GLU A 15 4.66 12.96 -30.77
N HIS A 16 4.88 14.15 -30.22
CA HIS A 16 6.21 14.59 -29.80
C HIS A 16 6.83 13.64 -28.75
N TYR A 17 6.08 13.23 -27.73
CA TYR A 17 6.57 12.28 -26.71
C TYR A 17 6.96 10.92 -27.31
N ARG A 18 6.12 10.39 -28.20
CA ARG A 18 6.37 9.13 -28.91
C ARG A 18 7.65 9.19 -29.75
N ASP A 19 7.85 10.28 -30.50
CA ASP A 19 8.90 10.38 -31.52
C ASP A 19 10.18 11.07 -31.00
N ALA A 20 10.19 11.54 -29.75
CA ALA A 20 11.29 12.32 -29.18
C ALA A 20 12.65 11.60 -29.19
N ARG A 21 12.69 10.26 -29.14
CA ARG A 21 13.96 9.50 -29.20
C ARG A 21 14.45 9.20 -30.62
N PHE A 22 13.60 9.38 -31.61
CA PHE A 22 13.93 9.23 -33.04
C PHE A 22 14.22 10.57 -33.72
N THR A 23 13.83 11.65 -33.06
CA THR A 23 14.12 13.02 -33.48
C THR A 23 15.21 13.53 -32.53
N ASP A 24 16.19 14.30 -33.00
CA ASP A 24 17.28 14.86 -32.16
C ASP A 24 16.79 15.88 -31.08
N LYS A 25 15.50 15.85 -30.77
CA LYS A 25 14.79 16.74 -29.84
C LYS A 25 14.82 16.25 -28.40
N TYR A 26 15.33 15.03 -28.13
CA TYR A 26 15.41 14.53 -26.74
C TYR A 26 16.40 15.32 -25.89
N ASP A 27 17.51 15.76 -26.46
CA ASP A 27 18.55 16.48 -25.71
C ASP A 27 18.08 17.88 -25.27
N ASP A 28 17.07 18.44 -25.94
CA ASP A 28 16.44 19.71 -25.58
C ASP A 28 15.38 19.60 -24.45
N ILE A 29 15.06 18.37 -23.99
CA ILE A 29 13.90 18.10 -23.11
C ILE A 29 14.18 18.32 -21.61
N TRP A 30 15.35 18.83 -21.22
CA TRP A 30 15.66 19.08 -19.81
C TRP A 30 16.20 20.47 -19.50
N GLN A 31 15.30 21.40 -19.12
CA GLN A 31 15.49 22.41 -18.07
C GLN A 31 14.14 22.85 -17.48
N SER A 32 13.51 22.05 -16.60
CA SER A 32 12.57 22.63 -15.62
C SER A 32 13.37 23.08 -14.41
N VAL A 33 13.81 24.34 -14.41
CA VAL A 33 14.60 24.91 -13.32
C VAL A 33 13.81 24.78 -12.01
N GLY A 34 14.31 23.95 -11.08
CA GLY A 34 13.90 23.95 -9.66
C GLY A 34 12.69 23.10 -9.24
N LYS A 35 12.03 22.33 -10.12
CA LYS A 35 10.89 21.46 -9.73
C LYS A 35 11.10 20.01 -10.16
N CYS A 36 10.76 19.07 -9.27
CA CYS A 36 10.85 17.63 -9.55
C CYS A 36 9.67 17.17 -10.42
N VAL A 37 9.96 16.54 -11.57
CA VAL A 37 8.95 16.05 -12.54
C VAL A 37 8.04 14.95 -11.99
N PHE A 38 8.52 14.16 -11.02
CA PHE A 38 7.72 13.10 -10.40
C PHE A 38 6.88 13.58 -9.21
N CYS A 39 7.24 14.70 -8.59
CA CYS A 39 6.36 15.38 -7.64
C CYS A 39 5.18 16.05 -8.35
N ASP A 40 5.39 16.51 -9.59
CA ASP A 40 4.35 17.10 -10.46
C ASP A 40 3.88 16.10 -11.52
N LEU A 41 3.79 14.83 -11.14
CA LEU A 41 3.35 13.77 -12.03
C LEU A 41 1.89 14.01 -12.44
N ARG A 42 1.62 13.94 -13.74
CA ARG A 42 0.27 14.15 -14.27
C ARG A 42 -0.56 12.88 -14.13
N GLU A 43 -1.69 12.97 -13.42
CA GLU A 43 -2.59 11.85 -13.15
C GLU A 43 -3.04 11.08 -14.39
N LYS A 44 -3.22 11.76 -15.53
CA LYS A 44 -3.66 11.11 -16.78
C LYS A 44 -2.70 10.04 -17.33
N TYR A 45 -1.46 9.98 -16.84
CA TYR A 45 -0.50 8.94 -17.21
C TYR A 45 -0.31 7.87 -16.13
N VAL A 46 -0.95 8.03 -14.97
CA VAL A 46 -1.02 7.02 -13.92
C VAL A 46 -2.15 6.07 -14.27
N PHE A 47 -1.88 4.77 -14.23
CA PHE A 47 -2.90 3.76 -14.52
C PHE A 47 -3.14 2.80 -13.35
N PHE A 48 -2.24 2.79 -12.36
CA PHE A 48 -2.43 2.01 -11.14
C PHE A 48 -1.70 2.67 -9.98
N GLU A 49 -2.31 2.65 -8.80
CA GLU A 49 -1.76 3.26 -7.60
C GLU A 49 -2.15 2.45 -6.37
N GLU A 50 -1.20 2.27 -5.45
CA GLU A 50 -1.41 1.57 -4.19
C GLU A 50 -0.38 2.07 -3.17
N ASN A 51 -0.81 2.31 -1.92
CA ASN A 51 0.05 2.66 -0.80
C ASN A 51 1.08 3.79 -1.10
N GLY A 52 0.65 4.83 -1.83
CA GLY A 52 1.52 5.96 -2.19
C GLY A 52 2.58 5.65 -3.26
N VAL A 53 2.46 4.53 -3.98
CA VAL A 53 3.31 4.17 -5.12
C VAL A 53 2.44 4.05 -6.37
N VAL A 54 2.91 4.59 -7.48
CA VAL A 54 2.19 4.61 -8.77
C VAL A 54 2.90 3.81 -9.84
N MET A 55 2.12 3.22 -10.76
CA MET A 55 2.56 2.78 -12.07
C MET A 55 2.14 3.83 -13.10
N THR A 56 3.12 4.42 -13.79
CA THR A 56 2.89 5.54 -14.72
C THR A 56 3.64 5.37 -16.03
N VAL A 57 3.01 5.68 -17.16
CA VAL A 57 3.62 5.55 -18.50
C VAL A 57 4.85 6.44 -18.61
N SER A 58 5.95 5.89 -19.14
CA SER A 58 7.14 6.67 -19.43
C SER A 58 6.89 7.53 -20.66
N LEU A 59 6.79 8.86 -20.49
CA LEU A 59 6.56 9.79 -21.60
C LEU A 59 7.61 9.67 -22.70
N PHE A 60 8.85 9.39 -22.32
CA PHE A 60 9.97 9.19 -23.25
C PHE A 60 10.43 7.73 -23.23
N ALA A 61 9.48 6.85 -23.56
CA ALA A 61 9.65 5.41 -23.60
C ALA A 61 10.83 4.97 -24.50
N TYR A 62 11.48 3.85 -24.15
CA TYR A 62 12.50 3.24 -25.02
C TYR A 62 11.87 2.32 -26.07
N ILE A 63 10.73 1.73 -25.70
CA ILE A 63 9.94 0.78 -26.47
C ILE A 63 8.48 0.85 -25.95
N ASP A 64 7.53 0.47 -26.79
CA ASP A 64 6.12 0.36 -26.42
C ASP A 64 5.93 -0.55 -25.20
N GLY A 65 5.13 -0.08 -24.24
CA GLY A 65 4.90 -0.74 -22.96
C GLY A 65 5.87 -0.37 -21.85
N HIS A 66 6.82 0.54 -22.09
CA HIS A 66 7.67 1.08 -21.03
C HIS A 66 6.88 1.99 -20.08
N PHE A 67 6.82 1.62 -18.81
CA PHE A 67 6.31 2.45 -17.72
C PHE A 67 7.24 2.40 -16.50
N MET A 68 6.97 3.25 -15.51
CA MET A 68 7.76 3.38 -14.30
C MET A 68 6.93 3.08 -13.06
N ILE A 69 7.59 2.54 -12.03
CA ILE A 69 7.07 2.46 -10.66
C ILE A 69 7.71 3.60 -9.87
N VAL A 70 6.88 4.48 -9.29
CA VAL A 70 7.34 5.73 -8.67
C VAL A 70 6.63 5.95 -7.34
N PRO A 71 7.34 6.17 -6.21
CA PRO A 71 6.72 6.64 -4.98
C PRO A 71 6.23 8.09 -5.16
N ARG A 72 5.04 8.42 -4.64
CA ARG A 72 4.53 9.80 -4.59
C ARG A 72 5.43 10.70 -3.76
N ARG A 73 5.92 10.17 -2.63
CA ARG A 73 6.86 10.87 -1.76
C ARG A 73 8.18 11.11 -2.48
N HIS A 74 8.71 12.31 -2.32
CA HIS A 74 10.02 12.67 -2.85
C HIS A 74 11.12 11.97 -2.06
N VAL A 75 11.53 10.80 -2.53
CA VAL A 75 12.65 10.02 -1.99
C VAL A 75 13.71 9.82 -3.05
N ARG A 76 14.98 9.86 -2.67
CA ARG A 76 16.09 9.73 -3.63
C ARG A 76 16.59 8.29 -3.70
N SER A 77 16.59 7.62 -2.56
CA SER A 77 17.16 6.29 -2.41
C SER A 77 16.09 5.25 -2.06
N PRO A 78 16.25 4.00 -2.52
CA PRO A 78 15.54 2.84 -1.97
C PRO A 78 15.51 2.76 -0.44
N LYS A 79 16.56 3.27 0.23
CA LYS A 79 16.68 3.27 1.70
C LYS A 79 15.70 4.22 2.39
N GLU A 80 15.16 5.19 1.67
CA GLU A 80 14.24 6.14 2.26
C GLU A 80 12.79 5.63 2.23
N LEU A 81 12.50 4.55 1.50
CA LEU A 81 11.17 3.98 1.40
C LEU A 81 10.73 3.33 2.71
N THR A 82 9.45 3.46 3.01
CA THR A 82 8.81 2.69 4.08
C THR A 82 8.70 1.22 3.67
N GLN A 83 8.54 0.33 4.64
CA GLN A 83 8.34 -1.10 4.35
C GLN A 83 7.13 -1.33 3.44
N LEU A 84 6.03 -0.60 3.68
CA LEU A 84 4.81 -0.68 2.86
C LEU A 84 5.04 -0.23 1.41
N GLU A 85 5.75 0.89 1.20
CA GLU A 85 6.12 1.35 -0.14
C GLU A 85 7.02 0.29 -0.83
N TRP A 86 7.91 -0.36 -0.09
CA TRP A 86 8.84 -1.34 -0.62
C TRP A 86 8.16 -2.65 -1.06
N ASP A 87 7.23 -3.14 -0.25
CA ASP A 87 6.39 -4.27 -0.62
C ASP A 87 5.50 -3.95 -1.82
N THR A 88 4.99 -2.71 -1.92
CA THR A 88 4.26 -2.27 -3.11
C THR A 88 5.15 -2.24 -4.35
N VAL A 89 6.38 -1.73 -4.28
CA VAL A 89 7.33 -1.73 -5.42
C VAL A 89 7.59 -3.17 -5.89
N ARG A 90 7.77 -4.11 -4.96
CA ARG A 90 7.92 -5.54 -5.27
C ARG A 90 6.67 -6.10 -5.95
N LYS A 91 5.47 -5.82 -5.40
CA LYS A 91 4.18 -6.23 -5.97
C LYS A 91 4.00 -5.68 -7.39
N PHE A 92 4.31 -4.41 -7.59
CA PHE A 92 4.19 -3.74 -8.88
C PHE A 92 5.19 -4.30 -9.89
N SER A 93 6.41 -4.65 -9.47
CA SER A 93 7.40 -5.32 -10.32
C SER A 93 6.90 -6.70 -10.80
N TYR A 94 6.20 -7.43 -9.95
CA TYR A 94 5.57 -8.71 -10.31
C TYR A 94 4.41 -8.52 -11.30
N ILE A 95 3.54 -7.54 -11.04
CA ILE A 95 2.42 -7.18 -11.93
C ILE A 95 2.97 -6.72 -13.29
N ALA A 96 4.00 -5.89 -13.29
CA ALA A 96 4.59 -5.28 -14.46
C ALA A 96 4.97 -6.30 -15.53
N LYS A 97 5.69 -7.36 -15.12
CA LYS A 97 6.09 -8.44 -16.02
C LYS A 97 4.89 -9.14 -16.68
N LYS A 98 3.80 -9.34 -15.94
CA LYS A 98 2.58 -9.95 -16.48
C LYS A 98 1.85 -9.01 -17.43
N LEU A 99 1.68 -7.75 -17.03
CA LEU A 99 1.01 -6.74 -17.85
C LEU A 99 1.73 -6.52 -19.18
N ILE A 100 3.06 -6.39 -19.18
CA ILE A 100 3.84 -6.21 -20.41
C ILE A 100 3.61 -7.38 -21.37
N LYS A 101 3.61 -8.61 -20.85
CA LYS A 101 3.34 -9.80 -21.65
C LYS A 101 1.91 -9.80 -22.20
N ASP A 102 0.92 -9.52 -21.37
CA ASP A 102 -0.48 -9.68 -21.73
C ASP A 102 -0.97 -8.54 -22.64
N VAL A 103 -0.45 -7.32 -22.47
CA VAL A 103 -0.84 -6.12 -23.25
C VAL A 103 0.01 -5.96 -24.51
N HIS A 104 1.33 -6.18 -24.43
CA HIS A 104 2.26 -5.93 -25.54
C HIS A 104 2.86 -7.19 -26.17
N GLY A 105 2.53 -8.39 -25.66
CA GLY A 105 3.05 -9.65 -26.19
C GLY A 105 4.52 -9.92 -25.90
N VAL A 106 5.20 -9.05 -25.14
CA VAL A 106 6.65 -9.15 -24.87
C VAL A 106 6.90 -9.95 -23.59
N LYS A 107 7.65 -11.04 -23.69
CA LYS A 107 7.95 -11.93 -22.53
C LYS A 107 9.11 -11.45 -21.67
N GLY A 108 10.05 -10.72 -22.28
CA GLY A 108 11.22 -10.15 -21.60
C GLY A 108 10.90 -8.78 -20.99
N MET A 109 11.54 -8.49 -19.85
CA MET A 109 11.45 -7.19 -19.20
C MET A 109 12.77 -6.90 -18.49
N GLN A 110 13.30 -5.70 -18.66
CA GLN A 110 14.35 -5.13 -17.82
C GLN A 110 13.70 -4.27 -16.73
N LEU A 111 13.97 -4.59 -15.47
CA LEU A 111 13.66 -3.72 -14.34
C LEU A 111 14.92 -2.93 -14.01
N LEU A 112 14.90 -1.61 -14.25
CA LEU A 112 16.08 -0.76 -14.11
C LEU A 112 15.84 0.31 -13.06
N GLN A 113 16.74 0.39 -12.07
CA GLN A 113 16.87 1.55 -11.19
C GLN A 113 18.25 2.16 -11.44
N LYS A 114 18.28 3.45 -11.75
CA LYS A 114 19.50 4.19 -12.04
C LYS A 114 19.73 5.19 -10.92
N ASP A 115 20.90 5.13 -10.30
CA ASP A 115 21.30 6.02 -9.21
C ASP A 115 22.47 6.91 -9.67
N GLY A 116 22.21 8.21 -9.77
CA GLY A 116 23.15 9.23 -10.22
C GLY A 116 23.29 9.40 -11.74
N SER A 117 23.80 10.56 -12.14
CA SER A 117 24.00 10.95 -13.54
C SER A 117 24.91 10.01 -14.33
N ASN A 118 25.99 9.49 -13.71
CA ASN A 118 26.89 8.51 -14.33
C ASN A 118 26.22 7.17 -14.63
N ALA A 119 25.15 6.83 -13.91
CA ALA A 119 24.30 5.67 -14.20
C ALA A 119 23.24 5.98 -15.28
N GLN A 120 23.35 7.15 -15.94
CA GLN A 120 22.44 7.66 -16.97
C GLN A 120 21.01 7.87 -16.44
N SER A 121 20.89 8.28 -15.18
CA SER A 121 19.62 8.77 -14.63
C SER A 121 19.46 10.24 -14.97
N THR A 122 18.48 10.57 -15.81
CA THR A 122 18.13 11.96 -16.13
C THR A 122 17.37 12.63 -14.97
N VAL A 123 16.70 11.84 -14.13
CA VAL A 123 16.02 12.29 -12.90
C VAL A 123 16.65 11.58 -11.71
N ASP A 124 17.75 12.11 -11.19
CA ASP A 124 18.51 11.44 -10.12
C ASP A 124 18.11 11.89 -8.71
N GLN A 125 17.20 12.85 -8.59
CA GLN A 125 16.72 13.37 -7.30
C GLN A 125 15.38 12.76 -6.86
N HIS A 126 14.81 11.80 -7.60
CA HIS A 126 13.57 11.12 -7.20
C HIS A 126 13.56 9.69 -7.74
N LEU A 127 13.42 8.73 -6.83
CA LEU A 127 13.49 7.31 -7.08
C LEU A 127 12.40 6.85 -8.05
N HIS A 128 12.78 6.04 -9.02
CA HIS A 128 11.84 5.42 -9.94
C HIS A 128 12.46 4.13 -10.48
N PHE A 129 11.61 3.15 -10.78
CA PHE A 129 12.00 1.87 -11.37
C PHE A 129 11.40 1.77 -12.76
N HIS A 130 12.22 1.72 -13.78
CA HIS A 130 11.77 1.49 -15.14
C HIS A 130 11.41 0.02 -15.34
N CYS A 131 10.20 -0.23 -15.83
CA CYS A 131 9.78 -1.53 -16.34
C CYS A 131 9.81 -1.44 -17.86
N VAL A 132 10.94 -1.83 -18.46
CA VAL A 132 11.17 -1.73 -19.90
C VAL A 132 10.93 -3.10 -20.53
N PRO A 133 9.94 -3.25 -21.43
CA PRO A 133 9.81 -4.44 -22.27
C PRO A 133 11.13 -4.72 -23.00
N PHE A 134 11.48 -6.00 -23.15
CA PHE A 134 12.73 -6.39 -23.79
C PHE A 134 12.45 -7.51 -24.79
N ASP A 135 12.32 -7.13 -26.06
CA ASP A 135 11.98 -8.02 -27.18
C ASP A 135 13.22 -8.49 -27.95
N ALA A 136 14.26 -7.65 -28.05
CA ALA A 136 15.48 -7.93 -28.78
C ALA A 136 16.75 -7.33 -28.11
N PRO A 137 17.93 -7.95 -28.32
CA PRO A 137 19.17 -7.55 -27.65
C PRO A 137 19.73 -6.20 -28.12
N ASP A 138 19.32 -5.69 -29.28
CA ASP A 138 19.74 -4.40 -29.84
C ASP A 138 19.15 -3.20 -29.10
N LEU A 139 18.12 -3.40 -28.27
CA LEU A 139 17.59 -2.37 -27.38
C LEU A 139 18.61 -1.91 -26.31
N SER A 140 19.58 -2.76 -25.95
CA SER A 140 20.63 -2.41 -24.97
C SER A 140 21.99 -3.00 -25.33
N VAL A 141 23.02 -2.15 -25.45
CA VAL A 141 24.38 -2.56 -25.82
C VAL A 141 25.29 -2.68 -24.60
N TRP A 142 25.89 -3.86 -24.41
CA TRP A 142 26.87 -4.10 -23.34
C TRP A 142 28.31 -3.99 -23.85
N ASN A 143 29.06 -3.04 -23.32
CA ASN A 143 30.49 -2.87 -23.59
C ASN A 143 31.33 -3.61 -22.55
N TYR A 144 31.72 -4.86 -22.85
CA TYR A 144 32.51 -5.70 -21.95
C TYR A 144 33.85 -5.06 -21.57
N ARG A 145 34.22 -5.19 -20.30
CA ARG A 145 35.49 -4.67 -19.75
C ARG A 145 36.39 -5.83 -19.34
N LYS A 146 37.69 -5.69 -19.56
CA LYS A 146 38.69 -6.65 -19.08
C LYS A 146 38.67 -6.64 -17.55
N LEU A 147 38.31 -7.76 -16.94
CA LEU A 147 38.22 -7.89 -15.49
C LEU A 147 39.62 -7.96 -14.87
N LYS A 148 39.80 -7.25 -13.75
CA LYS A 148 41.05 -7.24 -12.97
C LYS A 148 41.20 -8.49 -12.10
N HIS A 149 40.08 -8.99 -11.56
CA HIS A 149 40.05 -10.05 -10.55
C HIS A 149 39.30 -11.27 -11.08
N THR A 150 39.76 -12.46 -10.69
CA THR A 150 39.02 -13.72 -10.83
C THR A 150 37.77 -13.72 -9.94
N PRO A 151 36.78 -14.58 -10.19
CA PRO A 151 35.61 -14.72 -9.31
C PRO A 151 35.96 -14.98 -7.84
N LEU A 152 36.97 -15.81 -7.56
CA LEU A 152 37.40 -16.12 -6.19
C LEU A 152 38.08 -14.94 -5.50
N GLU A 153 38.91 -14.18 -6.23
CA GLU A 153 39.51 -12.96 -5.69
C GLU A 153 38.45 -11.90 -5.39
N ASN A 154 37.44 -11.74 -6.24
CA ASN A 154 36.31 -10.85 -5.97
C ASN A 154 35.55 -11.26 -4.69
N VAL A 155 35.28 -12.55 -4.49
CA VAL A 155 34.67 -13.05 -3.25
C VAL A 155 35.56 -12.74 -2.04
N ALA A 156 36.88 -12.89 -2.16
CA ALA A 156 37.82 -12.56 -1.08
C ALA A 156 37.76 -11.07 -0.71
N LEU A 157 37.67 -10.16 -1.69
CA LEU A 157 37.49 -8.72 -1.45
C LEU A 157 36.20 -8.44 -0.66
N TYR A 158 35.08 -9.06 -1.03
CA TYR A 158 33.83 -8.90 -0.27
C TYR A 158 33.90 -9.50 1.14
N ARG A 159 34.58 -10.65 1.31
CA ARG A 159 34.79 -11.27 2.63
C ARG A 159 35.68 -10.43 3.55
N GLN A 160 36.62 -9.66 3.00
CA GLN A 160 37.38 -8.67 3.79
C GLN A 160 36.46 -7.57 4.35
N ALA A 161 35.39 -7.22 3.62
CA ALA A 161 34.36 -6.28 4.06
C ALA A 161 33.30 -6.87 5.01
N ARG A 162 33.48 -8.10 5.52
CA ARG A 162 32.48 -8.82 6.37
C ARG A 162 31.92 -7.99 7.53
N LYS A 163 32.75 -7.18 8.21
CA LYS A 163 32.29 -6.33 9.32
C LYS A 163 31.28 -5.29 8.84
N LYS A 164 31.50 -4.70 7.65
CA LYS A 164 30.57 -3.74 7.04
C LYS A 164 29.28 -4.45 6.62
N ILE A 165 29.38 -5.64 6.03
CA ILE A 165 28.20 -6.44 5.63
C ILE A 165 27.32 -6.72 6.85
N VAL A 166 27.88 -7.31 7.91
CA VAL A 166 27.13 -7.64 9.13
C VAL A 166 26.53 -6.39 9.77
N ARG A 167 27.30 -5.29 9.85
CA ARG A 167 26.79 -4.03 10.41
C ARG A 167 25.61 -3.48 9.59
N THR A 168 25.70 -3.49 8.27
CA THR A 168 24.62 -3.00 7.41
C THR A 168 23.39 -3.92 7.48
N ALA A 169 23.58 -5.24 7.54
CA ALA A 169 22.49 -6.20 7.69
C ALA A 169 21.74 -6.01 9.02
N ARG A 170 22.47 -5.89 10.14
CA ARG A 170 21.86 -5.58 11.44
C ARG A 170 21.12 -4.24 11.42
N LYS A 171 21.72 -3.21 10.86
CA LYS A 171 21.06 -1.91 10.72
C LYS A 171 19.74 -2.03 9.94
N TYR A 172 19.71 -2.84 8.89
CA TYR A 172 18.48 -3.12 8.16
C TYR A 172 17.46 -3.89 9.02
N GLU A 173 17.88 -4.90 9.78
CA GLU A 173 16.99 -5.60 10.70
C GLU A 173 16.41 -4.62 11.74
N ASP A 174 17.24 -3.77 12.34
CA ASP A 174 16.79 -2.78 13.34
C ASP A 174 15.83 -1.72 12.74
N GLU A 175 16.07 -1.28 11.49
CA GLU A 175 15.24 -0.26 10.82
C GLU A 175 13.96 -0.84 10.18
N TYR A 176 13.95 -2.11 9.77
CA TYR A 176 12.89 -2.71 8.94
C TYR A 176 12.34 -4.05 9.46
N ALA A 177 12.55 -4.42 10.73
CA ALA A 177 12.01 -5.65 11.33
C ALA A 177 10.48 -5.63 11.47
N GLN A 178 9.75 -5.80 10.36
CA GLN A 178 8.32 -6.09 10.35
C GLN A 178 7.89 -7.03 9.20
N PRO A 179 8.56 -8.16 8.87
CA PRO A 179 8.21 -8.84 7.62
C PRO A 179 7.01 -9.80 7.74
N TYR A 180 6.49 -10.10 8.94
CA TYR A 180 5.45 -11.13 9.13
C TYR A 180 4.50 -10.89 10.32
N ALA A 181 4.35 -9.65 10.81
CA ALA A 181 3.36 -9.40 11.84
C ALA A 181 1.95 -9.58 11.24
N LEU A 182 1.18 -10.53 11.78
CA LEU A 182 -0.26 -10.49 11.59
C LEU A 182 -0.75 -9.19 12.24
N PRO A 183 -1.49 -8.33 11.52
CA PRO A 183 -2.18 -7.21 12.13
C PRO A 183 -2.94 -7.68 13.38
N ILE A 184 -2.93 -6.87 14.43
CA ILE A 184 -3.70 -7.14 15.64
C ILE A 184 -4.88 -6.18 15.61
N PHE A 185 -6.08 -6.72 15.70
CA PHE A 185 -7.30 -5.94 15.88
C PHE A 185 -7.85 -6.20 17.28
N CYS A 186 -8.59 -5.23 17.78
CA CYS A 186 -9.33 -5.37 19.02
C CYS A 186 -10.71 -4.70 18.92
N ASP A 187 -11.71 -5.30 19.53
CA ASP A 187 -13.07 -4.76 19.60
C ASP A 187 -13.73 -5.03 20.95
N ALA A 188 -14.83 -4.33 21.21
CA ALA A 188 -15.56 -4.43 22.48
C ALA A 188 -17.05 -4.74 22.28
N VAL A 189 -17.51 -5.83 22.92
CA VAL A 189 -18.93 -6.05 23.22
C VAL A 189 -19.30 -5.11 24.36
N ILE A 190 -19.84 -3.95 24.02
CA ILE A 190 -20.30 -2.96 24.99
C ILE A 190 -21.77 -3.20 25.29
N VAL A 191 -22.09 -3.53 26.54
CA VAL A 191 -23.45 -3.85 27.00
C VAL A 191 -23.95 -2.78 27.98
N ASN A 192 -25.12 -2.22 27.68
CA ASN A 192 -25.74 -1.21 28.54
C ASN A 192 -26.61 -1.82 29.68
N ASP A 193 -27.13 -0.96 30.54
CA ASP A 193 -28.05 -1.32 31.64
C ASP A 193 -29.39 -1.93 31.20
N ARG A 194 -29.73 -1.85 29.90
CA ARG A 194 -30.91 -2.49 29.28
C ARG A 194 -30.61 -3.82 28.58
N GLN A 195 -29.40 -4.36 28.73
CA GLN A 195 -28.95 -5.59 28.03
C GLN A 195 -28.95 -5.44 26.51
N GLU A 196 -28.65 -4.24 26.02
CA GLU A 196 -28.44 -3.96 24.60
C GLU A 196 -26.93 -3.89 24.31
N VAL A 197 -26.53 -4.38 23.15
CA VAL A 197 -25.15 -4.33 22.63
C VAL A 197 -25.02 -3.13 21.69
N LEU A 198 -23.92 -2.38 21.81
CA LEU A 198 -23.59 -1.31 20.88
C LEU A 198 -23.01 -1.88 19.59
N LEU A 199 -23.65 -1.57 18.47
CA LEU A 199 -23.23 -1.99 17.13
C LEU A 199 -22.97 -0.79 16.22
N MET A 200 -22.13 -1.02 15.21
CA MET A 200 -21.70 -0.03 14.24
C MET A 200 -21.93 -0.50 12.80
N GLU A 201 -22.58 0.32 11.99
CA GLU A 201 -22.58 0.19 10.53
C GLU A 201 -21.33 0.92 9.98
N ARG A 202 -20.43 0.22 9.30
CA ARG A 202 -19.19 0.81 8.75
C ARG A 202 -19.46 1.76 7.58
N SER A 203 -18.59 2.76 7.41
CA SER A 203 -18.59 3.66 6.25
C SER A 203 -18.39 2.90 4.92
N LYS A 204 -18.71 3.56 3.78
CA LYS A 204 -18.60 2.95 2.44
C LYS A 204 -17.16 2.55 2.07
N ASP A 205 -16.19 3.28 2.61
CA ASP A 205 -14.77 3.10 2.34
C ASP A 205 -14.12 2.04 3.25
N ALA A 206 -14.79 1.67 4.34
CA ALA A 206 -14.35 0.65 5.29
C ALA A 206 -15.24 -0.62 5.29
N THR A 207 -16.03 -0.85 4.23
CA THR A 207 -17.00 -1.96 4.18
C THR A 207 -16.33 -3.32 3.99
N MET A 208 -16.72 -4.31 4.80
CA MET A 208 -16.34 -5.72 4.65
C MET A 208 -17.15 -6.40 3.53
N MET A 209 -16.66 -7.54 3.04
CA MET A 209 -17.34 -8.36 2.02
C MET A 209 -17.61 -9.78 2.55
N PRO A 210 -18.88 -10.20 2.74
CA PRO A 210 -20.10 -9.39 2.62
C PRO A 210 -20.21 -8.32 3.73
N PRO A 211 -21.10 -7.31 3.56
CA PRO A 211 -21.29 -6.27 4.57
C PRO A 211 -21.90 -6.87 5.83
N HIS A 212 -21.29 -6.55 6.97
CA HIS A 212 -21.75 -6.90 8.31
C HIS A 212 -21.65 -5.67 9.21
N ASP A 213 -22.47 -5.65 10.24
CA ASP A 213 -22.31 -4.71 11.34
C ASP A 213 -21.17 -5.19 12.24
N THR A 214 -20.46 -4.25 12.87
CA THR A 214 -19.29 -4.54 13.69
C THR A 214 -19.44 -4.01 15.11
N LEU A 215 -18.59 -4.48 15.99
CA LEU A 215 -18.39 -3.88 17.31
C LEU A 215 -17.48 -2.64 17.19
N PRO A 216 -17.55 -1.69 18.14
CA PRO A 216 -16.56 -0.63 18.27
C PRO A 216 -15.16 -1.21 18.52
N GLY A 217 -14.17 -0.69 17.80
CA GLY A 217 -12.79 -1.16 17.85
C GLY A 217 -12.06 -1.04 16.52
N GLY A 218 -10.75 -1.31 16.55
CA GLY A 218 -9.89 -1.05 15.41
C GLY A 218 -8.56 -1.78 15.45
N HIS A 219 -7.62 -1.27 14.66
CA HIS A 219 -6.29 -1.82 14.53
C HIS A 219 -5.40 -1.33 15.69
N VAL A 220 -4.53 -2.22 16.18
CA VAL A 220 -3.53 -1.86 17.20
C VAL A 220 -2.33 -1.25 16.47
N ASP A 221 -2.20 0.08 16.56
CA ASP A 221 -1.17 0.83 15.85
C ASP A 221 0.05 1.13 16.74
N ASP A 222 -0.14 1.34 18.05
CA ASP A 222 0.93 1.64 19.02
C ASP A 222 1.28 0.44 19.90
N PHE A 223 2.33 -0.30 19.51
CA PHE A 223 2.86 -1.44 20.26
C PHE A 223 3.59 -1.05 21.56
N GLY A 224 3.70 0.24 21.87
CA GLY A 224 4.16 0.74 23.18
C GLY A 224 3.08 0.71 24.27
N ARG A 225 1.83 0.43 23.89
CA ARG A 225 0.66 0.39 24.78
C ARG A 225 0.11 -1.04 24.91
N THR A 226 -0.75 -1.25 25.91
CA THR A 226 -1.52 -2.51 26.00
C THR A 226 -2.65 -2.51 24.97
N ILE A 227 -3.17 -3.69 24.62
CA ILE A 227 -4.27 -3.82 23.65
C ILE A 227 -5.53 -3.10 24.18
N GLU A 228 -5.77 -3.16 25.48
CA GLU A 228 -6.86 -2.48 26.17
C GLU A 228 -6.75 -0.96 26.01
N GLN A 229 -5.54 -0.39 26.10
CA GLN A 229 -5.32 1.04 25.93
C GLN A 229 -5.57 1.51 24.49
N GLU A 230 -5.19 0.70 23.49
CA GLU A 230 -5.52 0.98 22.09
C GLU A 230 -7.02 0.80 21.83
N LEU A 231 -7.66 -0.20 22.43
CA LEU A 231 -9.10 -0.38 22.34
C LEU A 231 -9.88 0.80 22.94
N VAL A 232 -9.44 1.34 24.09
CA VAL A 232 -10.03 2.55 24.67
C VAL A 232 -9.90 3.75 23.73
N ARG A 233 -8.76 3.90 23.04
CA ARG A 233 -8.56 4.94 22.02
C ARG A 233 -9.59 4.79 20.88
N GLU A 234 -9.69 3.59 20.31
CA GLU A 234 -10.63 3.29 19.22
C GLU A 234 -12.09 3.51 19.65
N ILE A 235 -12.50 3.02 20.83
CA ILE A 235 -13.86 3.25 21.37
C ILE A 235 -14.15 4.74 21.49
N LEU A 236 -13.20 5.54 22.01
CA LEU A 236 -13.38 6.99 22.14
C LEU A 236 -13.52 7.67 20.77
N GLU A 237 -12.69 7.29 19.81
CA GLU A 237 -12.71 7.85 18.45
C GLU A 237 -14.00 7.49 17.70
N GLU A 238 -14.43 6.24 17.78
CA GLU A 238 -15.59 5.74 17.03
C GLU A 238 -16.93 6.07 17.67
N THR A 239 -16.99 6.16 19.01
CA THR A 239 -18.25 6.28 19.77
C THR A 239 -18.36 7.51 20.65
N GLY A 240 -17.24 8.15 21.00
CA GLY A 240 -17.18 9.22 22.00
C GLY A 240 -17.21 8.74 23.46
N LEU A 241 -17.29 7.44 23.71
CA LEU A 241 -17.29 6.88 25.07
C LEU A 241 -15.90 6.92 25.70
N THR A 242 -15.83 7.33 26.96
CA THR A 242 -14.62 7.20 27.77
C THR A 242 -14.73 5.94 28.61
N VAL A 243 -13.73 5.07 28.54
CA VAL A 243 -13.70 3.76 29.20
C VAL A 243 -12.40 3.64 29.97
N ASP A 244 -12.46 3.07 31.18
CA ASP A 244 -11.26 2.69 31.92
C ASP A 244 -10.74 1.36 31.35
N PRO A 245 -9.48 1.26 30.90
CA PRO A 245 -8.93 0.00 30.38
C PRO A 245 -9.03 -1.18 31.37
N ASP A 246 -9.05 -0.93 32.69
CA ASP A 246 -9.17 -1.99 33.70
C ASP A 246 -10.60 -2.60 33.76
N GLU A 247 -11.60 -1.94 33.16
CA GLU A 247 -12.97 -2.46 33.05
C GLU A 247 -13.15 -3.41 31.86
N LEU A 248 -12.20 -3.46 30.93
CA LEU A 248 -12.26 -4.32 29.75
C LEU A 248 -11.85 -5.75 30.08
N GLN A 249 -12.74 -6.70 29.78
CA GLN A 249 -12.49 -8.13 30.01
C GLN A 249 -12.30 -8.86 28.68
N LEU A 250 -11.13 -9.46 28.45
CA LEU A 250 -10.90 -10.28 27.25
C LEU A 250 -11.82 -11.52 27.25
N VAL A 251 -12.67 -11.65 26.24
CA VAL A 251 -13.60 -12.78 26.08
C VAL A 251 -13.20 -13.74 24.95
N ALA A 252 -12.48 -13.24 23.94
CA ALA A 252 -11.99 -14.09 22.85
C ALA A 252 -10.67 -13.55 22.25
N SER A 253 -9.76 -14.46 21.90
CA SER A 253 -8.56 -14.16 21.10
C SER A 253 -8.42 -15.22 20.01
N ARG A 254 -8.50 -14.81 18.75
CA ARG A 254 -8.57 -15.72 17.59
C ARG A 254 -7.68 -15.25 16.44
N ILE A 255 -7.27 -16.20 15.60
CA ILE A 255 -6.73 -15.89 14.28
C ILE A 255 -7.90 -15.96 13.31
N ASP A 256 -8.14 -14.87 12.58
CA ASP A 256 -9.29 -14.73 11.70
C ASP A 256 -8.87 -14.17 10.34
N GLU A 257 -9.80 -14.15 9.40
CA GLU A 257 -9.62 -13.52 8.11
C GLU A 257 -10.87 -12.79 7.63
N VAL A 258 -10.65 -11.67 6.96
CA VAL A 258 -11.71 -10.84 6.40
C VAL A 258 -11.35 -10.44 4.99
N THR A 259 -12.37 -10.32 4.14
CA THR A 259 -12.21 -9.70 2.83
C THR A 259 -12.69 -8.25 2.92
N TYR A 260 -11.76 -7.29 2.93
CA TYR A 260 -12.11 -5.87 2.80
C TYR A 260 -12.34 -5.52 1.33
N ALA A 261 -13.29 -4.63 1.09
CA ALA A 261 -13.49 -4.08 -0.24
C ALA A 261 -12.46 -2.99 -0.53
N LYS A 262 -11.68 -3.16 -1.60
CA LYS A 262 -10.71 -2.18 -2.08
C LYS A 262 -11.16 -1.60 -3.40
N SER A 263 -10.97 -0.30 -3.59
CA SER A 263 -11.20 0.39 -4.86
C SER A 263 -9.88 0.75 -5.53
N SER A 264 -9.88 0.77 -6.86
CA SER A 264 -8.78 1.32 -7.67
C SER A 264 -9.36 2.39 -8.58
N PRO A 265 -9.32 3.68 -8.19
CA PRO A 265 -9.93 4.77 -8.95
C PRO A 265 -9.43 4.85 -10.40
N HIS A 266 -8.12 4.73 -10.61
CA HIS A 266 -7.49 4.74 -11.95
C HIS A 266 -7.97 3.63 -12.87
N LEU A 267 -8.45 2.52 -12.31
CA LEU A 267 -8.98 1.38 -13.06
C LEU A 267 -10.52 1.33 -13.05
N ASN A 268 -11.17 2.18 -12.24
CA ASN A 268 -12.60 2.17 -11.98
C ASN A 268 -13.14 0.77 -11.60
N VAL A 269 -12.43 0.05 -10.73
CA VAL A 269 -12.83 -1.29 -10.24
C VAL A 269 -12.85 -1.36 -8.71
N ARG A 270 -13.72 -2.21 -8.18
CA ARG A 270 -13.77 -2.60 -6.76
C ARG A 270 -13.55 -4.11 -6.65
N TYR A 271 -12.67 -4.54 -5.75
CA TYR A 271 -12.30 -5.95 -5.56
C TYR A 271 -12.07 -6.27 -4.08
N GLY A 272 -12.21 -7.55 -3.72
CA GLY A 272 -11.95 -8.01 -2.35
C GLY A 272 -10.46 -8.28 -2.10
N GLN A 273 -9.94 -7.78 -0.98
CA GLN A 273 -8.61 -8.14 -0.48
C GLN A 273 -8.76 -8.91 0.83
N ARG A 274 -8.27 -10.16 0.84
CA ARG A 274 -8.21 -10.97 2.05
C ARG A 274 -7.06 -10.53 2.94
N VAL A 275 -7.36 -10.31 4.21
CA VAL A 275 -6.41 -9.98 5.27
C VAL A 275 -6.58 -11.01 6.37
N LYS A 276 -5.45 -11.55 6.87
CA LYS A 276 -5.40 -12.42 8.05
C LYS A 276 -4.89 -11.61 9.22
N PHE A 277 -5.43 -11.84 10.41
CA PHE A 277 -5.11 -11.06 11.58
C PHE A 277 -5.32 -11.84 12.87
N VAL A 278 -4.77 -11.33 13.97
CA VAL A 278 -5.15 -11.71 15.32
C VAL A 278 -6.25 -10.76 15.78
N TYR A 279 -7.34 -11.29 16.33
CA TYR A 279 -8.47 -10.49 16.78
C TYR A 279 -8.79 -10.76 18.24
N ASN A 280 -8.78 -9.71 19.05
CA ASN A 280 -9.09 -9.75 20.48
C ASN A 280 -10.41 -9.06 20.76
N THR A 281 -11.40 -9.80 21.23
CA THR A 281 -12.69 -9.25 21.61
C THR A 281 -12.78 -9.14 23.12
N TYR A 282 -13.10 -7.95 23.58
CA TYR A 282 -13.29 -7.62 24.99
C TYR A 282 -14.77 -7.39 25.28
N ARG A 283 -15.12 -7.40 26.55
CA ARG A 283 -16.46 -7.08 27.05
C ARG A 283 -16.37 -5.92 28.01
N LEU A 284 -17.29 -4.96 27.84
CA LEU A 284 -17.55 -3.86 28.75
C LEU A 284 -19.02 -3.90 29.16
N THR A 285 -19.31 -3.83 30.45
CA THR A 285 -20.69 -3.89 30.96
C THR A 285 -20.98 -2.70 31.87
N GLY A 286 -22.25 -2.32 32.00
CA GLY A 286 -22.66 -1.26 32.92
C GLY A 286 -22.59 0.14 32.33
N VAL A 287 -22.52 0.26 31.00
CA VAL A 287 -22.67 1.54 30.31
C VAL A 287 -24.12 2.01 30.41
N ALA A 288 -24.33 3.30 30.66
CA ALA A 288 -25.68 3.85 30.73
C ALA A 288 -26.35 3.83 29.34
N SER A 289 -27.61 3.40 29.25
CA SER A 289 -28.34 3.35 27.97
C SER A 289 -28.56 4.72 27.32
N ASP A 290 -28.42 5.82 28.07
CA ASP A 290 -28.50 7.20 27.60
C ASP A 290 -27.13 7.87 27.43
N ALA A 291 -26.03 7.11 27.48
CA ALA A 291 -24.70 7.62 27.25
C ALA A 291 -24.63 8.35 25.89
N PRO A 292 -24.07 9.57 25.83
CA PRO A 292 -24.02 10.34 24.60
C PRO A 292 -23.05 9.66 23.62
N LEU A 293 -23.58 9.17 22.51
CA LEU A 293 -22.80 8.58 21.43
C LEU A 293 -22.58 9.57 20.29
N ARG A 294 -21.39 9.53 19.71
CA ARG A 294 -21.06 10.27 18.50
C ARG A 294 -20.32 9.34 17.55
N SER A 295 -20.86 9.15 16.35
CA SER A 295 -20.15 8.42 15.29
C SER A 295 -18.84 9.11 14.94
N GLY A 296 -17.75 8.35 15.00
CA GLY A 296 -16.45 8.70 14.44
C GLY A 296 -16.38 8.49 12.93
N ASP A 297 -15.17 8.62 12.38
CA ASP A 297 -14.94 8.69 10.93
C ASP A 297 -15.26 7.38 10.20
N ASP A 298 -15.06 6.24 10.87
CA ASP A 298 -15.26 4.91 10.31
C ASP A 298 -16.70 4.38 10.50
N ALA A 299 -17.50 5.08 11.31
CA ALA A 299 -18.87 4.71 11.67
C ALA A 299 -19.88 5.50 10.83
N ALA A 300 -20.60 4.84 9.92
CA ALA A 300 -21.77 5.46 9.27
C ALA A 300 -22.90 5.69 10.27
N ARG A 301 -23.09 4.75 11.21
CA ARG A 301 -24.14 4.80 12.22
C ARG A 301 -23.77 3.94 13.43
N LEU A 302 -24.07 4.44 14.62
CA LEU A 302 -24.08 3.67 15.88
C LEU A 302 -25.52 3.41 16.33
N TYR A 303 -25.78 2.24 16.90
CA TYR A 303 -27.08 1.93 17.47
C TYR A 303 -26.99 0.81 18.51
N TRP A 304 -27.90 0.86 19.48
CA TRP A 304 -28.09 -0.20 20.46
C TRP A 304 -29.05 -1.26 19.89
N GLN A 305 -28.73 -2.53 20.12
CA GLN A 305 -29.60 -3.65 19.75
C GLN A 305 -29.72 -4.61 20.95
N PRO A 306 -30.92 -5.10 21.30
CA PRO A 306 -31.06 -6.11 22.36
C PRO A 306 -30.14 -7.31 22.12
N ALA A 307 -29.39 -7.74 23.14
CA ALA A 307 -28.40 -8.81 23.00
C ALA A 307 -29.01 -10.11 22.45
N SER A 308 -30.24 -10.43 22.86
CA SER A 308 -31.00 -11.58 22.35
C SER A 308 -31.28 -11.52 20.85
N GLU A 309 -31.44 -10.32 20.28
CA GLU A 309 -31.65 -10.14 18.84
C GLU A 309 -30.32 -10.14 18.07
N ALA A 310 -29.26 -9.58 18.67
CA ALA A 310 -27.93 -9.58 18.08
C ALA A 310 -27.40 -11.01 17.86
N LEU A 311 -27.62 -11.91 18.82
CA LEU A 311 -27.20 -13.33 18.77
C LEU A 311 -27.73 -14.10 17.55
N VAL A 312 -28.84 -13.66 16.95
CA VAL A 312 -29.46 -14.29 15.77
C VAL A 312 -29.47 -13.39 14.54
N SER A 313 -28.80 -12.22 14.61
CA SER A 313 -28.81 -11.22 13.55
C SER A 313 -28.00 -11.70 12.34
N PRO A 314 -28.58 -11.76 11.13
CA PRO A 314 -27.85 -12.12 9.92
C PRO A 314 -26.84 -11.04 9.50
N LYS A 315 -26.86 -9.88 10.15
CA LYS A 315 -25.90 -8.80 9.91
C LYS A 315 -24.61 -8.95 10.72
N LEU A 316 -24.57 -9.85 11.71
CA LEU A 316 -23.36 -10.13 12.49
C LEU A 316 -22.70 -11.42 12.00
N THR A 317 -21.38 -11.48 12.10
CA THR A 317 -20.65 -12.71 11.80
C THR A 317 -20.85 -13.73 12.92
N PRO A 318 -20.75 -15.04 12.63
CA PRO A 318 -20.86 -16.08 13.67
C PRO A 318 -19.86 -15.89 14.82
N ALA A 319 -18.64 -15.45 14.53
CA ALA A 319 -17.62 -15.19 15.54
C ALA A 319 -17.99 -14.05 16.50
N LEU A 320 -18.65 -13.00 15.99
CA LEU A 320 -19.16 -11.92 16.84
C LEU A 320 -20.37 -12.38 17.65
N GLN A 321 -21.27 -13.17 17.07
CA GLN A 321 -22.41 -13.75 17.79
C GLN A 321 -21.93 -14.64 18.96
N GLU A 322 -20.88 -15.44 18.79
CA GLU A 322 -20.29 -16.24 19.87
C GLU A 322 -19.65 -15.40 20.99
N SER A 323 -19.26 -14.16 20.70
CA SER A 323 -18.61 -13.26 21.67
C SER A 323 -19.61 -12.44 22.50
N ILE A 324 -20.86 -12.29 22.03
CA ILE A 324 -21.95 -11.54 22.68
C ILE A 324 -22.53 -12.33 23.85
#